data_AF-A0A2E2IK29-F1
#
_entry.id   AF-A0A2E2IK29-F1
#
_cell.length_a   1.000
_cell.length_b   1.000
_cell.length_c   1.000
_cell.angle_alpha   90.00
_cell.angle_beta   90.00
_cell.angle_gamma   90.00
#
_symmetry.space_group_name_H-M   'P 1'
#
loop_
_entity.id
_entity.type
_entity.pdbx_description
1 polymer ?
#
loop_
_entity_poly.entity_id
_entity_poly.type
_entity_poly.pdbx_seq_one_letter_code
_entity_poly.pdbx_strand_id
1 'polypeptide(L)'
;MALIVNSNLASLNAQRNLSNSQNDLNTSLQRLSSGLRVNSAKDDAAGLFVAQQLTRDIRGTNQAVRNAADGISLGQTAEGALGQVANNLQRIREIAIQASNATVGDRTGLQKEVDQLTQEISRIVQTTEFSGTKLLSGATSLVFQVGASGSTNNQVVLETVNITGIGGYSLDLTATGTIDVSNAANASAALSGLSLDIDAVNQTRATYGALQNRFEAVISNLQNYAENLTAARSRIEDADFAAETARLTRAQILQQAGTSILAQANSLPQSALTLLQG
;
A
#
# COMPACT_ATOMS: atom_id res chain seq x y z
N MET A 1 -57.96 16.80 -38.02
CA MET A 1 -56.90 17.66 -37.44
C MET A 1 -57.21 19.09 -37.84
N ALA A 2 -57.30 20.01 -36.89
CA ALA A 2 -57.48 21.42 -37.20
C ALA A 2 -56.24 21.94 -37.96
N LEU A 3 -56.45 22.55 -39.12
CA LEU A 3 -55.39 23.12 -39.95
C LEU A 3 -55.02 24.50 -39.39
N ILE A 4 -53.99 24.54 -38.54
CA ILE A 4 -53.54 25.78 -37.89
C ILE A 4 -52.25 26.21 -38.59
N VAL A 5 -52.32 27.29 -39.35
CA VAL A 5 -51.22 27.74 -40.23
C VAL A 5 -50.16 28.55 -39.46
N ASN A 6 -50.54 29.27 -38.41
CA ASN A 6 -49.63 30.14 -37.65
C ASN A 6 -48.79 29.41 -36.58
N SER A 7 -49.27 28.28 -36.05
CA SER A 7 -48.57 27.51 -35.01
C SER A 7 -48.50 26.03 -35.37
N ASN A 8 -47.31 25.60 -35.81
CA ASN A 8 -47.07 24.23 -36.22
C ASN A 8 -46.67 23.36 -35.01
N LEU A 9 -47.68 22.81 -34.33
CA LEU A 9 -47.49 21.97 -33.16
C LEU A 9 -46.70 20.68 -33.47
N ALA A 10 -46.82 20.15 -34.69
CA ALA A 10 -46.09 18.96 -35.12
C ALA A 10 -44.58 19.23 -35.25
N SER A 11 -44.21 20.36 -35.83
CA SER A 11 -42.81 20.82 -35.90
C SER A 11 -42.24 21.11 -34.51
N LEU A 12 -43.01 21.76 -33.62
CA LEU A 12 -42.57 22.07 -32.26
C LEU A 12 -42.37 20.80 -31.40
N ASN A 13 -43.18 19.76 -31.63
CA ASN A 13 -43.00 18.45 -30.98
C ASN A 13 -41.78 17.72 -31.56
N ALA A 14 -41.60 17.72 -32.89
CA ALA A 14 -40.44 17.15 -33.55
C ALA A 14 -39.13 17.79 -33.08
N GLN A 15 -39.09 19.13 -32.95
CA GLN A 15 -37.94 19.87 -32.41
C GLN A 15 -37.60 19.46 -30.97
N ARG A 16 -38.60 19.38 -30.08
CA ARG A 16 -38.39 18.93 -28.69
C ARG A 16 -37.82 17.51 -28.61
N ASN A 17 -38.35 16.58 -29.39
CA ASN A 17 -37.85 15.20 -29.42
C ASN A 17 -36.45 15.09 -30.04
N LEU A 18 -36.14 15.91 -31.04
CA LEU A 18 -34.81 16.02 -31.63
C LEU A 18 -33.79 16.56 -30.62
N SER A 19 -34.13 17.62 -29.87
CA SER A 19 -33.27 18.15 -28.81
C SER A 19 -33.01 17.13 -27.70
N ASN A 20 -34.03 16.35 -27.30
CA ASN A 20 -33.85 15.26 -26.32
C ASN A 20 -32.91 14.17 -26.86
N SER A 21 -33.10 13.74 -28.11
CA SER A 21 -32.25 12.72 -28.75
C SER A 21 -30.80 13.20 -28.90
N GLN A 22 -30.60 14.49 -29.17
CA GLN A 22 -29.27 15.11 -29.22
C GLN A 22 -28.57 15.12 -27.85
N ASN A 23 -29.32 15.39 -26.77
CA ASN A 23 -28.78 15.35 -25.41
C ASN A 23 -28.40 13.92 -24.98
N ASP A 24 -29.24 12.94 -25.33
CA ASP A 24 -28.96 11.52 -25.08
C ASP A 24 -27.71 11.06 -25.85
N LEU A 25 -27.60 11.43 -27.13
CA LEU A 25 -26.42 11.16 -27.95
C LEU A 25 -25.13 11.72 -27.33
N ASN A 26 -25.17 13.00 -26.93
CA ASN A 26 -24.02 13.67 -26.32
C ASN A 26 -23.61 12.99 -25.00
N THR A 27 -24.59 12.57 -24.20
CA THR A 27 -24.33 11.84 -22.95
C THR A 27 -23.71 10.48 -23.22
N SER A 28 -24.21 9.72 -24.19
CA SER A 28 -23.64 8.42 -24.56
C SER A 28 -22.23 8.53 -25.13
N LEU A 29 -21.95 9.56 -25.93
CA LEU A 29 -20.60 9.84 -26.41
C LEU A 29 -19.65 10.17 -25.25
N GLN A 30 -20.09 10.98 -24.29
CA GLN A 30 -19.30 11.31 -23.11
C GLN A 30 -18.97 10.06 -22.28
N ARG A 31 -19.97 9.19 -22.02
CA ARG A 31 -19.80 7.95 -21.25
C ARG A 31 -18.94 6.91 -21.96
N LEU A 32 -19.10 6.75 -23.27
CA LEU A 32 -18.25 5.85 -24.07
C LEU A 32 -16.81 6.36 -24.15
N SER A 33 -16.62 7.69 -24.22
CA SER A 33 -15.28 8.28 -24.27
C SER A 33 -14.56 8.25 -22.92
N SER A 34 -15.26 8.45 -21.80
CA SER A 34 -14.67 8.41 -20.46
C SER A 34 -14.61 6.99 -19.88
N GLY A 35 -15.46 6.08 -20.37
CA GLY A 35 -15.70 4.77 -19.76
C GLY A 35 -16.51 4.85 -18.46
N LEU A 36 -16.98 6.04 -18.06
CA LEU A 36 -17.68 6.27 -16.81
C LEU A 36 -19.14 6.65 -17.05
N ARG A 37 -20.05 5.95 -16.37
CA ARG A 37 -21.48 6.27 -16.27
C ARG A 37 -21.72 7.58 -15.52
N VAL A 38 -20.95 7.81 -14.45
CA VAL A 38 -21.03 9.00 -13.59
C VAL A 38 -19.77 9.82 -13.79
N ASN A 39 -19.86 10.88 -14.61
CA ASN A 39 -18.69 11.72 -14.93
C ASN A 39 -18.71 13.05 -14.19
N SER A 40 -19.88 13.51 -13.76
CA SER A 40 -20.06 14.77 -13.05
C SER A 40 -21.17 14.67 -11.99
N ALA A 41 -21.22 15.63 -11.07
CA ALA A 41 -22.26 15.71 -10.05
C ALA A 41 -23.68 15.91 -10.63
N LYS A 42 -23.78 16.36 -11.89
CA LYS A 42 -25.05 16.46 -12.62
C LYS A 42 -25.63 15.10 -12.96
N ASP A 43 -24.77 14.09 -13.18
CA ASP A 43 -25.18 12.77 -13.65
C ASP A 43 -25.76 11.94 -12.50
N ASP A 44 -25.08 11.95 -11.35
CA ASP A 44 -25.51 11.29 -10.11
C ASP A 44 -24.72 11.84 -8.91
N ALA A 45 -25.29 12.78 -8.17
CA ALA A 45 -24.61 13.41 -7.03
C ALA A 45 -24.33 12.42 -5.89
N ALA A 46 -25.26 11.48 -5.62
CA ALA A 46 -25.10 10.49 -4.57
C ALA A 46 -24.09 9.40 -4.97
N GLY A 47 -24.16 8.93 -6.21
CA GLY A 47 -23.21 7.98 -6.77
C GLY A 47 -21.78 8.54 -6.78
N LEU A 48 -21.60 9.78 -7.24
CA LEU A 48 -20.30 10.43 -7.23
C LEU A 48 -19.76 10.62 -5.80
N PHE A 49 -20.62 10.99 -4.84
CA PHE A 49 -20.21 11.14 -3.44
C PHE A 49 -19.67 9.83 -2.84
N VAL A 50 -20.39 8.72 -3.02
CA VAL A 50 -19.95 7.41 -2.54
C VAL A 50 -18.67 6.97 -3.26
N ALA A 51 -18.58 7.18 -4.56
CA ALA A 51 -17.40 6.81 -5.33
C ALA A 51 -16.15 7.62 -4.95
N GLN A 52 -16.31 8.88 -4.56
CA GLN A 52 -15.24 9.70 -3.99
C GLN A 52 -14.78 9.17 -2.62
N GLN A 53 -15.71 8.72 -1.76
CA GLN A 53 -15.35 8.06 -0.49
C GLN A 53 -14.57 6.76 -0.74
N LEU A 54 -15.05 5.91 -1.64
CA LEU A 54 -14.35 4.68 -2.03
C LEU A 54 -12.97 5.00 -2.60
N THR A 55 -12.84 6.04 -3.42
CA THR A 55 -11.54 6.47 -3.96
C THR A 55 -10.59 6.96 -2.88
N ARG A 56 -11.08 7.72 -1.90
CA ARG A 56 -10.28 8.12 -0.72
C ARG A 56 -9.77 6.88 0.02
N ASP A 57 -10.65 5.92 0.28
CA ASP A 57 -10.32 4.72 1.06
C ASP A 57 -9.37 3.79 0.29
N ILE A 58 -9.54 3.64 -1.03
CA ILE A 58 -8.61 2.89 -1.91
C ILE A 58 -7.22 3.54 -1.88
N ARG A 59 -7.13 4.88 -2.04
CA ARG A 59 -5.84 5.58 -2.00
C ARG A 59 -5.18 5.47 -0.62
N GLY A 60 -5.95 5.59 0.46
CA GLY A 60 -5.47 5.38 1.82
C GLY A 60 -4.96 3.97 2.06
N THR A 61 -5.70 2.96 1.61
CA THR A 61 -5.33 1.53 1.71
C THR A 61 -4.06 1.22 0.91
N ASN A 62 -3.92 1.77 -0.30
CA ASN A 62 -2.72 1.61 -1.10
C ASN A 62 -1.48 2.25 -0.47
N GLN A 63 -1.64 3.40 0.21
CA GLN A 63 -0.54 3.98 0.99
C GLN A 63 -0.23 3.14 2.23
N ALA A 64 -1.23 2.61 2.91
CA ALA A 64 -1.05 1.71 4.05
C ALA A 64 -0.26 0.44 3.69
N VAL A 65 -0.49 -0.13 2.50
CA VAL A 65 0.30 -1.26 1.97
C VAL A 65 1.78 -0.87 1.83
N ARG A 66 2.09 0.33 1.32
CA ARG A 66 3.47 0.82 1.22
C ARG A 66 4.10 1.00 2.60
N ASN A 67 3.39 1.63 3.54
CA ASN A 67 3.87 1.81 4.90
C ASN A 67 4.16 0.45 5.59
N ALA A 68 3.30 -0.55 5.37
CA ALA A 68 3.52 -1.91 5.88
C ALA A 68 4.76 -2.55 5.26
N ALA A 69 5.00 -2.35 3.97
CA ALA A 69 6.21 -2.83 3.29
C ALA A 69 7.48 -2.16 3.85
N ASP A 70 7.44 -0.86 4.16
CA ASP A 70 8.55 -0.17 4.83
C ASP A 70 8.84 -0.78 6.21
N GLY A 71 7.80 -1.17 6.94
CA GLY A 71 7.92 -1.91 8.20
C GLY A 71 8.60 -3.27 8.05
N ILE A 72 8.31 -4.00 6.98
CA ILE A 72 9.00 -5.26 6.63
C ILE A 72 10.48 -4.99 6.33
N SER A 73 10.79 -3.99 5.51
CA SER A 73 12.18 -3.65 5.16
C SER A 73 13.01 -3.24 6.39
N LEU A 74 12.42 -2.47 7.31
CA LEU A 74 13.07 -2.15 8.57
C LEU A 74 13.31 -3.40 9.42
N GLY A 75 12.29 -4.26 9.57
CA GLY A 75 12.41 -5.52 10.29
C GLY A 75 13.46 -6.47 9.70
N GLN A 76 13.58 -6.55 8.38
CA GLN A 76 14.61 -7.33 7.68
C GLN A 76 16.01 -6.76 7.90
N THR A 77 16.16 -5.43 7.91
CA THR A 77 17.44 -4.77 8.20
C THR A 77 17.90 -5.08 9.62
N ALA A 78 16.99 -5.01 10.60
CA ALA A 78 17.28 -5.37 11.99
C ALA A 78 17.61 -6.86 12.15
N GLU A 79 16.80 -7.76 11.55
CA GLU A 79 16.99 -9.21 11.65
C GLU A 79 18.31 -9.65 11.03
N GLY A 80 18.67 -9.11 9.86
CA GLY A 80 19.94 -9.43 9.20
C GLY A 80 21.15 -9.01 10.04
N ALA A 81 21.11 -7.83 10.66
CA ALA A 81 22.16 -7.36 11.57
C ALA A 81 22.25 -8.23 12.83
N LEU A 82 21.11 -8.61 13.42
CA LEU A 82 21.05 -9.53 14.56
C LEU A 82 21.57 -10.93 14.20
N GLY A 83 21.36 -11.38 12.96
CA GLY A 83 21.94 -12.63 12.45
C GLY A 83 23.47 -12.60 12.45
N GLN A 84 24.08 -11.49 12.04
CA GLN A 84 25.54 -11.31 12.11
C GLN A 84 26.05 -11.26 13.56
N VAL A 85 25.34 -10.56 14.45
CA VAL A 85 25.67 -10.55 15.89
C VAL A 85 25.60 -11.96 16.48
N ALA A 86 24.55 -12.73 16.17
CA ALA A 86 24.41 -14.11 16.63
C ALA A 86 25.55 -15.01 16.15
N ASN A 87 25.95 -14.91 14.88
CA ASN A 87 27.08 -15.66 14.33
C ASN A 87 28.40 -15.31 15.02
N ASN A 88 28.65 -14.03 15.28
CA ASN A 88 29.84 -13.58 16.00
C ASN A 88 29.84 -14.08 17.46
N LEU A 89 28.71 -14.03 18.15
CA LEU A 89 28.59 -14.57 19.51
C LEU A 89 28.80 -16.09 19.55
N GLN A 90 28.28 -16.83 18.56
CA GLN A 90 28.54 -18.27 18.43
C GLN A 90 30.03 -18.55 18.23
N ARG A 91 30.70 -17.77 17.37
CA ARG A 91 32.15 -17.88 17.17
C ARG A 91 32.94 -17.57 18.44
N ILE A 92 32.58 -16.51 19.18
CA ILE A 92 33.20 -16.19 20.47
C ILE A 92 33.01 -17.35 21.46
N ARG A 93 31.83 -17.97 21.48
CA ARG A 93 31.54 -19.14 22.31
C ARG A 93 32.39 -20.35 21.94
N GLU A 94 32.60 -20.64 20.66
CA GLU A 94 33.54 -21.69 20.21
C GLU A 94 34.95 -21.42 20.74
N ILE A 95 35.43 -20.18 20.61
CA ILE A 95 36.75 -19.78 21.09
C ILE A 95 36.83 -19.90 22.62
N ALA A 96 35.78 -19.53 23.35
CA ALA A 96 35.72 -19.67 24.80
C ALA A 96 35.78 -21.15 25.23
N ILE A 97 35.12 -22.06 24.51
CA ILE A 97 35.24 -23.52 24.74
C ILE A 97 36.67 -23.98 24.49
N GLN A 98 37.27 -23.54 23.38
CA GLN A 98 38.67 -23.86 23.07
C GLN A 98 39.62 -23.35 24.16
N ALA A 99 39.50 -22.08 24.57
CA ALA A 99 40.32 -21.44 25.59
C ALA A 99 40.15 -22.07 26.99
N SER A 100 38.99 -22.64 27.28
CA SER A 100 38.72 -23.37 28.52
C SER A 100 39.50 -24.69 28.64
N ASN A 101 40.00 -25.23 27.53
CA ASN A 101 40.72 -26.50 27.54
C ASN A 101 42.14 -26.36 28.12
N ALA A 102 42.54 -27.30 28.98
CA ALA A 102 43.83 -27.30 29.67
C ALA A 102 45.03 -27.46 28.72
N THR A 103 44.84 -28.09 27.56
CA THR A 103 45.91 -28.34 26.58
C THR A 103 46.26 -27.11 25.72
N VAL A 104 45.50 -26.01 25.83
CA VAL A 104 45.81 -24.78 25.10
C VAL A 104 46.98 -24.08 25.78
N GLY A 105 48.11 -24.03 25.06
CA GLY A 105 49.36 -23.43 25.54
C GLY A 105 49.36 -21.90 25.50
N ASP A 106 48.82 -21.29 24.43
CA ASP A 106 48.76 -19.82 24.27
C ASP A 106 47.31 -19.37 23.98
N ARG A 107 46.79 -18.50 24.86
CA ARG A 107 45.44 -17.91 24.77
C ARG A 107 45.45 -16.47 24.25
N THR A 108 46.63 -15.88 24.04
CA THR A 108 46.74 -14.48 23.61
C THR A 108 46.22 -14.28 22.18
N GLY A 109 46.44 -15.24 21.28
CA GLY A 109 45.86 -15.23 19.94
C GLY A 109 44.34 -15.36 19.94
N LEU A 110 43.81 -16.24 20.81
CA LEU A 110 42.36 -16.41 20.99
C LEU A 110 41.70 -15.14 21.55
N GLN A 111 42.35 -14.48 22.51
CA GLN A 111 41.86 -13.21 23.06
C GLN A 111 41.78 -12.12 21.96
N LYS A 112 42.79 -12.01 21.09
CA LYS A 112 42.76 -11.05 19.97
C LYS A 112 41.60 -11.29 19.01
N GLU A 113 41.30 -12.55 18.70
CA GLU A 113 40.15 -12.90 17.85
C GLU A 113 38.83 -12.53 18.54
N VAL A 114 38.69 -12.82 19.84
CA VAL A 114 37.51 -12.42 20.63
C VAL A 114 37.37 -10.89 20.69
N ASP A 115 38.46 -10.16 20.91
CA ASP A 115 38.46 -8.70 20.92
C ASP A 115 37.94 -8.16 19.56
N GLN A 116 38.47 -8.65 18.44
CA GLN A 116 38.00 -8.25 17.10
C GLN A 116 36.51 -8.56 16.87
N LEU A 117 36.03 -9.73 17.32
CA LEU A 117 34.63 -10.11 17.19
C LEU A 117 33.71 -9.25 18.06
N THR A 118 34.12 -8.89 19.29
CA THR A 118 33.34 -7.99 20.17
C THR A 118 33.33 -6.55 19.66
N GLN A 119 34.43 -6.08 19.06
CA GLN A 119 34.48 -4.78 18.37
C GLN A 119 33.58 -4.77 17.14
N GLU A 120 33.56 -5.86 16.38
CA GLU A 120 32.68 -6.03 15.23
C GLU A 120 31.19 -6.07 15.63
N ILE A 121 30.83 -6.80 16.69
CA ILE A 121 29.49 -6.76 17.28
C ILE A 121 29.11 -5.32 17.64
N SER A 122 30.00 -4.64 18.36
CA SER A 122 29.78 -3.25 18.81
C SER A 122 29.59 -2.30 17.62
N ARG A 123 30.36 -2.49 16.54
CA ARG A 123 30.19 -1.74 15.29
C ARG A 123 28.81 -2.01 14.67
N ILE A 124 28.41 -3.27 14.51
CA ILE A 124 27.10 -3.63 13.94
C ILE A 124 25.96 -2.98 14.75
N VAL A 125 26.01 -3.08 16.09
CA VAL A 125 25.01 -2.48 16.98
C VAL A 125 24.93 -0.95 16.80
N GLN A 126 26.08 -0.28 16.65
CA GLN A 126 26.12 1.19 16.54
C GLN A 126 25.81 1.71 15.13
N THR A 127 26.15 0.97 14.07
CA THR A 127 25.96 1.42 12.68
C THR A 127 24.63 1.00 12.07
N THR A 128 23.92 0.03 12.66
CA THR A 128 22.63 -0.44 12.11
C THR A 128 21.54 0.62 12.33
N GLU A 129 21.16 1.27 11.24
CA GLU A 129 20.11 2.27 11.20
C GLU A 129 19.25 2.14 9.95
N PHE A 130 18.00 2.58 10.06
CA PHE A 130 17.09 2.71 8.93
C PHE A 130 16.53 4.13 8.93
N SER A 131 16.75 4.86 7.83
CA SER A 131 16.36 6.27 7.68
C SER A 131 16.74 7.14 8.90
N GLY A 132 17.93 6.93 9.46
CA GLY A 132 18.47 7.67 10.61
C GLY A 132 18.00 7.20 11.99
N THR A 133 17.10 6.21 12.07
CA THR A 133 16.69 5.60 13.34
C THR A 133 17.56 4.39 13.64
N LYS A 134 18.22 4.39 14.82
CA LYS A 134 19.00 3.24 15.30
C LYS A 134 18.08 2.08 15.65
N LEU A 135 18.39 0.89 15.15
CA LEU A 135 17.52 -0.29 15.31
C LEU A 135 17.90 -1.17 16.49
N LEU A 136 19.17 -1.13 16.91
CA LEU A 136 19.76 -2.08 17.88
C LEU A 136 20.30 -1.42 19.16
N SER A 137 20.49 -0.09 19.15
CA SER A 137 21.14 0.66 20.23
C SER A 137 20.21 1.65 20.95
N GLY A 138 18.90 1.60 20.67
CA GLY A 138 17.89 2.42 21.33
C GLY A 138 16.52 1.77 21.24
N ALA A 139 15.79 1.73 22.36
CA ALA A 139 14.43 1.23 22.40
C ALA A 139 13.46 2.36 22.06
N THR A 140 12.89 2.31 20.85
CA THR A 140 11.94 3.29 20.32
C THR A 140 10.76 2.56 19.72
N SER A 141 9.54 3.01 20.02
CA SER A 141 8.35 2.50 19.38
C SER A 141 8.13 3.24 18.05
N LEU A 142 8.23 2.51 16.95
CA LEU A 142 7.92 2.99 15.61
C LEU A 142 6.50 2.56 15.25
N VAL A 143 5.63 3.53 15.00
CA VAL A 143 4.22 3.29 14.71
C VAL A 143 3.99 3.37 13.20
N PHE A 144 3.60 2.25 12.61
CA PHE A 144 3.26 2.17 11.19
C PHE A 144 1.74 2.25 11.02
N GLN A 145 1.30 3.24 10.25
CA GLN A 145 -0.09 3.39 9.86
C GLN A 145 -0.40 2.42 8.71
N VAL A 146 -1.16 1.37 9.02
CA VAL A 146 -1.51 0.27 8.11
C VAL A 146 -3.00 0.20 7.82
N GLY A 147 -3.70 1.33 7.86
CA GLY A 147 -5.09 1.43 7.43
C GLY A 147 -5.49 2.85 7.06
N ALA A 148 -6.66 2.99 6.43
CA ALA A 148 -7.13 4.27 5.88
C ALA A 148 -7.62 5.27 6.94
N SER A 149 -7.94 4.83 8.17
CA SER A 149 -8.33 5.71 9.27
C SER A 149 -7.25 5.81 10.33
N GLY A 150 -7.04 6.99 10.92
CA GLY A 150 -6.02 7.25 11.94
C GLY A 150 -6.31 6.68 13.33
N SER A 151 -7.12 5.63 13.43
CA SER A 151 -7.39 4.94 14.69
C SER A 151 -6.22 4.04 15.09
N THR A 152 -6.03 3.83 16.39
CA THR A 152 -5.03 2.90 16.96
C THR A 152 -5.20 1.47 16.45
N ASN A 153 -6.42 1.07 16.08
CA ASN A 153 -6.67 -0.27 15.52
C ASN A 153 -6.06 -0.48 14.12
N ASN A 154 -5.72 0.61 13.43
CA ASN A 154 -5.09 0.58 12.10
C ASN A 154 -3.58 0.82 12.18
N GLN A 155 -2.98 0.63 13.36
CA GLN A 155 -1.56 0.84 13.59
C GLN A 155 -0.88 -0.47 13.99
N VAL A 156 0.31 -0.68 13.45
CA VAL A 156 1.21 -1.74 13.90
C VAL A 156 2.41 -1.06 14.53
N VAL A 157 2.65 -1.37 15.79
CA VAL A 157 3.83 -0.91 16.51
C VAL A 157 4.96 -1.90 16.30
N LEU A 158 6.11 -1.38 15.86
CA LEU A 158 7.38 -2.07 15.82
C LEU A 158 8.25 -1.45 16.91
N GLU A 159 8.64 -2.27 17.88
CA GLU A 159 9.57 -1.83 18.92
C GLU A 159 10.99 -2.14 18.46
N THR A 160 11.84 -1.11 18.40
CA THR A 160 13.28 -1.34 18.25
C THR A 160 13.83 -1.88 19.56
N VAL A 161 14.81 -2.78 19.46
CA VAL A 161 15.37 -3.45 20.64
C VAL A 161 16.68 -2.79 21.03
N ASN A 162 16.93 -2.71 22.33
CA ASN A 162 18.23 -2.33 22.84
C ASN A 162 19.00 -3.61 23.23
N ILE A 163 20.02 -3.94 22.43
CA ILE A 163 20.92 -5.07 22.70
C ILE A 163 22.26 -4.63 23.31
N THR A 164 22.41 -3.39 23.77
CA THR A 164 23.64 -2.92 24.43
C THR A 164 23.87 -3.56 25.80
N GLY A 165 22.90 -4.35 26.29
CA GLY A 165 23.02 -5.12 27.54
C GLY A 165 23.70 -6.48 27.38
N ILE A 166 24.00 -6.94 26.17
CA ILE A 166 24.72 -8.20 25.95
C ILE A 166 26.17 -8.09 26.43
N GLY A 167 26.71 -9.17 26.98
CA GLY A 167 28.09 -9.22 27.50
C GLY A 167 29.16 -8.99 26.42
N GLY A 168 28.84 -9.22 25.14
CA GLY A 168 29.74 -8.98 24.01
C GLY A 168 29.77 -7.54 23.47
N TYR A 169 29.01 -6.61 24.04
CA TYR A 169 28.91 -5.22 23.57
C TYR A 169 29.78 -4.27 24.41
N SER A 170 30.44 -3.33 23.73
CA SER A 170 31.10 -2.17 24.32
C SER A 170 30.75 -0.90 23.55
N LEU A 171 30.61 0.22 24.26
CA LEU A 171 30.44 1.52 23.62
C LEU A 171 31.73 1.96 22.91
N ASP A 172 32.87 1.63 23.50
CA ASP A 172 34.19 1.86 22.91
C ASP A 172 34.48 0.77 21.88
N LEU A 173 34.55 1.15 20.59
CA LEU A 173 34.87 0.26 19.48
C LEU A 173 36.32 -0.24 19.48
N THR A 174 37.17 0.30 20.35
CA THR A 174 38.56 -0.15 20.52
C THR A 174 38.75 -0.96 21.81
N ALA A 175 37.66 -1.22 22.55
CA ALA A 175 37.70 -2.01 23.77
C ALA A 175 38.28 -3.40 23.52
N THR A 176 39.08 -3.85 24.48
CA THR A 176 39.63 -5.20 24.56
C THR A 176 39.23 -5.80 25.90
N GLY A 177 39.11 -7.12 25.97
CA GLY A 177 38.71 -7.81 27.19
C GLY A 177 37.24 -7.60 27.58
N THR A 178 36.39 -7.12 26.66
CA THR A 178 34.92 -7.11 26.82
C THR A 178 34.42 -8.50 27.20
N ILE A 179 34.99 -9.52 26.56
CA ILE A 179 34.92 -10.92 26.97
C ILE A 179 36.35 -11.40 27.16
N ASP A 180 36.67 -11.84 28.37
CA ASP A 180 38.01 -12.31 28.73
C ASP A 180 38.13 -13.83 28.64
N VAL A 181 38.94 -14.31 27.70
CA VAL A 181 39.33 -15.71 27.49
C VAL A 181 40.83 -15.92 27.70
N SER A 182 41.54 -14.95 28.28
CA SER A 182 43.00 -15.00 28.54
C SER A 182 43.41 -16.12 29.49
N ASN A 183 42.48 -16.60 30.33
CA ASN A 183 42.68 -17.74 31.22
C ASN A 183 41.48 -18.70 31.18
N ALA A 184 41.74 -19.97 31.49
CA ALA A 184 40.74 -21.04 31.39
C ALA A 184 39.53 -20.83 32.32
N ALA A 185 39.73 -20.23 33.50
CA ALA A 185 38.64 -19.97 34.45
C ALA A 185 37.68 -18.89 33.94
N ASN A 186 38.21 -17.78 33.41
CA ASN A 186 37.42 -16.69 32.82
C ASN A 186 36.71 -17.15 31.54
N ALA A 187 37.40 -17.92 30.69
CA ALA A 187 36.79 -18.52 29.51
C ALA A 187 35.60 -19.43 29.87
N SER A 188 35.73 -20.24 30.93
CA SER A 188 34.65 -21.11 31.41
C SER A 188 33.49 -20.30 32.01
N ALA A 189 33.78 -19.23 32.75
CA ALA A 189 32.78 -18.35 33.34
C ALA A 189 31.99 -17.58 32.26
N ALA A 190 32.64 -17.19 31.16
CA ALA A 190 32.02 -16.47 30.06
C ALA A 190 30.97 -17.30 29.29
N LEU A 191 31.06 -18.64 29.30
CA LEU A 191 30.16 -19.52 28.53
C LEU A 191 28.69 -19.39 28.90
N SER A 192 28.39 -19.18 30.19
CA SER A 192 27.00 -19.00 30.64
C SER A 192 26.44 -17.65 30.14
N GLY A 193 27.23 -16.58 30.23
CA GLY A 193 26.84 -15.26 29.73
C GLY A 193 26.64 -15.26 28.21
N LEU A 194 27.59 -15.83 27.46
CA LEU A 194 27.49 -15.99 26.01
C LEU A 194 26.26 -16.78 25.56
N SER A 195 25.88 -17.82 26.32
CA SER A 195 24.68 -18.60 25.99
C SER A 195 23.41 -17.76 26.21
N LEU A 196 23.34 -16.99 27.30
CA LEU A 196 22.23 -16.05 27.54
C LEU A 196 22.16 -14.94 26.48
N ASP A 197 23.31 -14.39 26.08
CA ASP A 197 23.39 -13.37 25.02
C ASP A 197 22.88 -13.91 23.68
N ILE A 198 23.29 -15.12 23.30
CA ILE A 198 22.83 -15.80 22.07
C ILE A 198 21.31 -16.00 22.13
N ASP A 199 20.78 -16.46 23.27
CA ASP A 199 19.34 -16.69 23.44
C ASP A 199 18.55 -15.37 23.38
N ALA A 200 19.06 -14.29 23.97
CA ALA A 200 18.44 -12.96 23.93
C ALA A 200 18.39 -12.41 22.49
N VAL A 201 19.48 -12.57 21.72
CA VAL A 201 19.53 -12.17 20.30
C VAL A 201 18.56 -13.02 19.47
N ASN A 202 18.52 -14.33 19.68
CA ASN A 202 17.61 -15.23 18.97
C ASN A 202 16.13 -14.96 19.30
N GLN A 203 15.80 -14.66 20.55
CA GLN A 203 14.45 -14.25 20.95
C GLN A 203 14.05 -12.96 20.25
N THR A 204 14.97 -11.99 20.16
CA THR A 204 14.74 -10.74 19.44
C THR A 204 14.49 -10.99 17.95
N ARG A 205 15.30 -11.85 17.30
CA ARG A 205 15.10 -12.24 15.90
C ARG A 205 13.75 -12.92 15.67
N ALA A 206 13.31 -13.78 16.60
CA ALA A 206 12.00 -14.41 16.54
C ALA A 206 10.86 -13.38 16.59
N THR A 207 10.98 -12.35 17.42
CA THR A 207 10.02 -11.24 17.47
C THR A 207 9.95 -10.48 16.14
N TYR A 208 11.10 -10.15 15.53
CA TYR A 208 11.13 -9.52 14.20
C TYR A 208 10.53 -10.41 13.11
N GLY A 209 10.78 -11.72 13.15
CA GLY A 209 10.15 -12.68 12.22
C GLY A 209 8.63 -12.76 12.38
N ALA A 210 8.12 -12.80 13.61
CA ALA A 210 6.69 -12.75 13.88
C ALA A 210 6.05 -11.46 13.38
N LEU A 211 6.76 -10.33 13.53
CA LEU A 211 6.30 -9.04 13.05
C LEU A 211 6.27 -8.94 11.52
N GLN A 212 7.25 -9.52 10.82
CA GLN A 212 7.23 -9.64 9.35
C GLN A 212 5.99 -10.41 8.89
N ASN A 213 5.71 -11.57 9.48
CA ASN A 213 4.48 -12.34 9.19
C ASN A 213 3.20 -11.53 9.43
N ARG A 214 3.18 -10.73 10.51
CA ARG A 214 2.05 -9.84 10.80
C ARG A 214 1.88 -8.77 9.73
N PHE A 215 2.94 -8.12 9.27
CA PHE A 215 2.87 -7.13 8.20
C PHE A 215 2.46 -7.76 6.85
N GLU A 216 2.95 -8.96 6.52
CA GLU A 216 2.52 -9.69 5.33
C GLU A 216 1.01 -10.02 5.35
N ALA A 217 0.51 -10.49 6.50
CA ALA A 217 -0.92 -10.75 6.67
C ALA A 217 -1.77 -9.47 6.53
N VAL A 218 -1.28 -8.35 7.07
CA VAL A 218 -1.92 -7.03 6.93
C VAL A 218 -1.92 -6.60 5.46
N ILE A 219 -0.80 -6.72 4.74
CA ILE A 219 -0.71 -6.38 3.32
C ILE A 219 -1.72 -7.19 2.50
N SER A 220 -1.78 -8.50 2.70
CA SER A 220 -2.73 -9.37 2.00
C SER A 220 -4.18 -8.96 2.28
N ASN A 221 -4.52 -8.66 3.54
CA ASN A 221 -5.85 -8.19 3.91
C ASN A 221 -6.20 -6.85 3.24
N LEU A 222 -5.28 -5.88 3.26
CA LEU A 222 -5.47 -4.56 2.65
C LEU A 222 -5.61 -4.64 1.14
N GLN A 223 -4.86 -5.52 0.47
CA GLN A 223 -4.99 -5.74 -0.97
C GLN A 223 -6.36 -6.30 -1.34
N ASN A 224 -6.84 -7.32 -0.62
CA ASN A 224 -8.19 -7.86 -0.80
C ASN A 224 -9.26 -6.79 -0.52
N TYR A 225 -9.06 -5.96 0.50
CA TYR A 225 -9.97 -4.85 0.81
C TYR A 225 -9.99 -3.80 -0.32
N ALA A 226 -8.83 -3.38 -0.82
CA ALA A 226 -8.72 -2.44 -1.93
C ALA A 226 -9.35 -2.97 -3.22
N GLU A 227 -9.22 -4.26 -3.51
CA GLU A 227 -9.87 -4.92 -4.65
C GLU A 227 -11.40 -4.86 -4.52
N ASN A 228 -11.93 -5.23 -3.35
CA ASN A 228 -13.38 -5.16 -3.08
C ASN A 228 -13.94 -3.74 -3.18
N LEU A 229 -13.22 -2.73 -2.67
CA LEU A 229 -13.60 -1.34 -2.82
C LEU A 229 -13.54 -0.88 -4.28
N THR A 230 -12.54 -1.33 -5.04
CA THR A 230 -12.41 -1.01 -6.46
C THR A 230 -13.55 -1.62 -7.27
N ALA A 231 -13.93 -2.86 -6.99
CA ALA A 231 -15.09 -3.51 -7.58
C ALA A 231 -16.41 -2.81 -7.21
N ALA A 232 -16.55 -2.35 -5.96
CA ALA A 232 -17.70 -1.56 -5.54
C ALA A 232 -17.77 -0.21 -6.27
N ARG A 233 -16.62 0.48 -6.42
CA ARG A 233 -16.55 1.75 -7.16
C ARG A 233 -16.86 1.57 -8.64
N SER A 234 -16.31 0.53 -9.27
CA SER A 234 -16.56 0.18 -10.67
C SER A 234 -18.06 0.02 -10.95
N ARG A 235 -18.81 -0.69 -10.10
CA ARG A 235 -20.27 -0.81 -10.24
C ARG A 235 -21.03 0.52 -10.18
N ILE A 236 -20.46 1.54 -9.54
CA ILE A 236 -21.08 2.86 -9.41
C ILE A 236 -20.66 3.74 -10.59
N GLU A 237 -19.36 3.84 -10.88
CA GLU A 237 -18.81 4.81 -11.81
C GLU A 237 -18.68 4.29 -13.24
N ASP A 238 -18.40 3.01 -13.47
CA ASP A 238 -18.07 2.51 -14.80
C ASP A 238 -19.33 2.35 -15.67
N ALA A 239 -19.17 2.61 -16.96
CA ALA A 239 -20.21 2.43 -17.96
C ALA A 239 -20.16 1.01 -18.56
N ASP A 240 -21.34 0.41 -18.72
CA ASP A 240 -21.50 -0.78 -19.56
C ASP A 240 -21.49 -0.35 -21.04
N PHE A 241 -20.39 -0.64 -21.73
CA PHE A 241 -20.19 -0.30 -23.14
C PHE A 241 -21.25 -0.91 -24.06
N ALA A 242 -21.74 -2.12 -23.78
CA ALA A 242 -22.74 -2.77 -24.62
C ALA A 242 -24.08 -2.01 -24.54
N ALA A 243 -24.50 -1.67 -23.32
CA ALA A 243 -25.70 -0.88 -23.10
C ALA A 243 -25.58 0.54 -23.68
N GLU A 244 -24.43 1.19 -23.52
CA GLU A 244 -24.23 2.57 -23.99
C GLU A 244 -24.08 2.65 -25.51
N THR A 245 -23.48 1.65 -26.16
CA THR A 245 -23.44 1.55 -27.63
C THR A 245 -24.85 1.37 -28.20
N ALA A 246 -25.68 0.52 -27.58
CA ALA A 246 -27.07 0.35 -28.01
C ALA A 246 -27.89 1.65 -27.85
N ARG A 247 -27.66 2.43 -26.77
CA ARG A 247 -28.25 3.75 -26.58
C ARG A 247 -27.77 4.75 -27.64
N LEU A 248 -26.46 4.78 -27.92
CA LEU A 248 -25.86 5.63 -28.94
C LEU A 248 -26.50 5.37 -30.31
N THR A 249 -26.56 4.10 -30.73
CA THR A 249 -27.17 3.72 -32.02
C THR A 249 -28.63 4.12 -32.09
N ARG A 250 -29.40 3.90 -31.01
CA ARG A 250 -30.80 4.35 -30.94
C ARG A 250 -30.92 5.87 -31.08
N ALA A 251 -30.09 6.64 -30.38
CA ALA A 251 -30.11 8.10 -30.43
C ALA A 251 -29.72 8.62 -31.83
N GLN A 252 -28.76 7.99 -32.51
CA GLN A 252 -28.39 8.31 -33.89
C GLN A 252 -29.55 8.05 -34.87
N ILE A 253 -30.23 6.90 -34.75
CA ILE A 253 -31.40 6.58 -35.59
C ILE A 253 -32.54 7.57 -35.34
N LEU A 254 -32.82 7.91 -34.07
CA LEU A 254 -33.85 8.89 -33.71
C LEU A 254 -33.51 10.30 -34.21
N GLN A 255 -32.24 10.70 -34.20
CA GLN A 255 -31.79 11.97 -34.75
C GLN A 255 -32.03 12.03 -36.27
N GLN A 256 -31.66 10.98 -37.02
CA GLN A 256 -31.88 10.89 -38.47
C GLN A 256 -33.37 10.83 -38.85
N ALA A 257 -34.18 10.10 -38.08
CA ALA A 257 -35.63 10.06 -38.26
C ALA A 257 -36.27 11.40 -37.90
N GLY A 258 -35.82 12.04 -36.81
CA GLY A 258 -36.32 13.31 -36.32
C GLY A 258 -36.09 14.47 -37.29
N THR A 259 -34.92 14.55 -37.94
CA THR A 259 -34.66 15.56 -38.99
C THR A 259 -35.54 15.35 -40.22
N SER A 260 -35.78 14.09 -40.60
CA SER A 260 -36.65 13.73 -41.73
C SER A 260 -38.12 14.08 -41.44
N ILE A 261 -38.63 13.76 -40.25
CA ILE A 261 -39.98 14.11 -39.80
C ILE A 261 -40.13 15.62 -39.64
N LEU A 262 -39.11 16.33 -39.17
CA LEU A 262 -39.12 17.79 -39.05
C LEU A 262 -39.19 18.45 -40.42
N ALA A 263 -38.46 17.95 -41.41
CA ALA A 263 -38.55 18.42 -42.80
C ALA A 263 -39.97 18.24 -43.37
N GLN A 264 -40.62 17.09 -43.10
CA GLN A 264 -42.00 16.82 -43.51
C GLN A 264 -43.03 17.66 -42.72
N ALA A 265 -42.81 17.86 -41.42
CA ALA A 265 -43.65 18.71 -40.58
C ALA A 265 -43.62 20.16 -41.04
N ASN A 266 -42.49 20.65 -41.55
CA ASN A 266 -42.34 22.02 -42.06
C ASN A 266 -42.96 22.22 -43.45
N SER A 267 -43.11 21.17 -44.28
CA SER A 267 -43.73 21.28 -45.61
C SER A 267 -45.26 21.22 -45.59
N LEU A 268 -45.85 20.59 -44.57
CA LEU A 268 -47.31 20.44 -44.40
C LEU A 268 -48.11 21.77 -44.47
N PRO A 269 -47.72 22.86 -43.79
CA PRO A 269 -48.41 24.15 -43.90
C PRO A 269 -48.29 24.78 -45.29
N GLN A 270 -47.16 24.58 -45.96
CA GLN A 270 -46.92 25.10 -47.32
C GLN A 270 -47.82 24.40 -48.34
N SER A 271 -47.92 23.06 -48.25
CA SER A 271 -48.81 22.26 -49.09
C SER A 271 -50.28 22.59 -48.87
N ALA A 272 -50.67 22.89 -47.63
CA ALA A 272 -52.01 23.36 -47.29
C ALA A 272 -52.33 24.74 -47.88
N LEU A 273 -51.39 25.68 -47.86
CA LEU A 273 -51.55 27.00 -48.45
C LEU A 273 -51.65 26.94 -49.98
N THR A 274 -50.88 26.06 -50.64
CA THR A 274 -50.97 25.86 -52.10
C THR A 274 -52.30 25.26 -52.54
N LEU A 275 -52.96 24.46 -51.70
CA LEU A 275 -54.28 23.87 -51.96
C LEU A 275 -55.45 24.83 -51.72
N LEU A 276 -55.23 25.92 -50.97
CA LEU A 276 -56.24 26.96 -50.69
C LEU A 276 -56.09 28.18 -51.62
N GLN A 277 -54.97 28.30 -52.33
CA GLN A 277 -54.68 29.39 -53.28
C GLN A 277 -54.90 29.00 -54.76
N GLY A 278 -55.20 27.73 -55.05
CA GLY A 278 -55.61 27.23 -56.37
C GLY A 278 -57.07 26.81 -56.35
#